data_AF-A0A5J4PG68-F1
#
_entry.id   AF-A0A5J4PG68-F1
#
_cell.length_a   1.000
_cell.length_b   1.000
_cell.length_c   1.000
_cell.angle_alpha   90.00
_cell.angle_beta   90.00
_cell.angle_gamma   90.00
#
_symmetry.space_group_name_H-M   'P 1'
#
loop_
_entity.id
_entity.type
_entity.pdbx_description
1 polymer ?
#
loop_
_entity_poly.entity_id
_entity_poly.type
_entity_poly.pdbx_seq_one_letter_code
_entity_poly.pdbx_strand_id
1 'polypeptide(L)'
;GLLDPYSIYGRMATNVFRSLYMTGNNLLASVFSSFNNYTFYQTDATIRSLFSFFGGIVMFLLVGYLAWKYGRTWCNTICPVGTVLGFISKCSLFKIRIDANKCNKCELCAGACKAACINSKEGTIDYSRCVDCYNCLEVCKRGALSYSPSCGKQSKTVKEEKQVTDKSKRQFLLSGLTTGLAAATAVPKAVAQKGVQMSGAQVAYKVKHPVMPPGAVSIKHLQAHCTSCHLCISKCPSKVLRPAFMEYGVGGIMQPVADFEKGFCNYDCTVCGEVCPNGAIH
;
A
#
# COMPACT_ATOMS: atom_id res chain seq x y z
N GLY A 1 -10.19 -2.29 3.24
CA GLY A 1 -8.89 -1.59 3.37
C GLY A 1 -7.83 -2.33 2.60
N LEU A 2 -7.62 -1.99 1.33
CA LEU A 2 -6.49 -2.53 0.56
C LEU A 2 -5.31 -1.55 0.54
N LEU A 3 -5.58 -0.26 0.76
CA LEU A 3 -4.59 0.82 0.70
C LEU A 3 -4.25 1.41 2.09
N ASP A 4 -4.79 0.84 3.17
CA ASP A 4 -4.47 1.29 4.51
C ASP A 4 -3.04 0.88 4.90
N PRO A 5 -2.26 1.79 5.50
CA PRO A 5 -0.84 1.54 5.79
C PRO A 5 -0.64 0.34 6.72
N TYR A 6 -1.55 0.11 7.66
CA TYR A 6 -1.49 -1.02 8.59
C TYR A 6 -1.71 -2.36 7.90
N SER A 7 -2.70 -2.49 7.02
CA SER A 7 -2.90 -3.71 6.21
C SER A 7 -1.73 -3.99 5.29
N ILE A 8 -1.20 -2.96 4.62
CA ILE A 8 -0.07 -3.15 3.71
C ILE A 8 1.14 -3.62 4.51
N TYR A 9 1.46 -2.97 5.64
CA TYR A 9 2.53 -3.42 6.53
C TYR A 9 2.31 -4.86 7.01
N GLY A 10 1.10 -5.21 7.43
CA GLY A 10 0.73 -6.58 7.80
C GLY A 10 1.05 -7.58 6.70
N ARG A 11 0.62 -7.31 5.46
CA ARG A 11 0.89 -8.16 4.30
C ARG A 11 2.37 -8.26 3.96
N MET A 12 3.12 -7.16 4.05
CA MET A 12 4.57 -7.17 3.87
C MET A 12 5.25 -8.05 4.93
N ALA A 13 4.90 -7.88 6.20
CA ALA A 13 5.47 -8.63 7.30
C ALA A 13 5.17 -10.12 7.21
N THR A 14 3.91 -10.48 6.94
CA THR A 14 3.47 -11.89 6.92
C THR A 14 3.89 -12.61 5.66
N ASN A 15 3.81 -11.97 4.50
CA ASN A 15 4.05 -12.64 3.23
C ASN A 15 5.52 -12.52 2.80
N VAL A 16 6.14 -11.35 2.97
CA VAL A 16 7.49 -11.09 2.47
C VAL A 16 8.54 -11.34 3.55
N PHE A 17 8.50 -10.59 4.66
CA PHE A 17 9.57 -10.65 5.67
C PHE A 17 9.64 -12.01 6.37
N ARG A 18 8.50 -12.61 6.72
CA ARG A 18 8.48 -13.96 7.30
C ARG A 18 9.06 -15.01 6.36
N SER A 19 8.68 -14.98 5.08
CA SER A 19 9.19 -15.92 4.08
C SER A 19 10.70 -15.75 3.89
N LEU A 20 11.17 -14.50 3.80
CA LEU A 20 12.59 -14.19 3.69
C LEU A 20 13.37 -14.67 4.93
N TYR A 21 12.83 -14.45 6.13
CA TYR A 21 13.43 -14.89 7.38
C TYR A 21 13.54 -16.42 7.48
N MET A 22 12.46 -17.15 7.16
CA MET A 22 12.45 -18.63 7.21
C MET A 22 13.38 -19.24 6.15
N THR A 23 13.35 -18.73 4.91
CA THR A 23 14.27 -19.17 3.85
C THR A 23 15.72 -18.83 4.19
N GLY A 24 15.96 -17.65 4.76
CA GLY A 24 17.27 -17.26 5.27
C GLY A 24 17.76 -18.19 6.37
N ASN A 25 16.92 -18.49 7.37
CA ASN A 25 17.25 -19.43 8.43
C ASN A 25 17.55 -20.83 7.89
N ASN A 26 16.79 -21.32 6.90
CA ASN A 26 17.05 -22.60 6.25
C ASN A 26 18.36 -22.62 5.47
N LEU A 27 18.67 -21.52 4.78
CA LEU A 27 19.94 -21.38 4.06
C LEU A 27 21.11 -21.40 5.04
N LEU A 28 21.03 -20.62 6.14
CA LEU A 28 22.01 -20.67 7.21
C LEU A 28 22.11 -22.09 7.81
N ALA A 29 20.98 -22.74 8.11
CA ALA A 29 20.98 -24.10 8.62
C ALA A 29 21.69 -25.08 7.66
N SER A 30 21.51 -24.95 6.35
CA SER A 30 22.22 -25.76 5.35
C SER A 30 23.73 -25.47 5.31
N VAL A 31 24.12 -24.21 5.49
CA VAL A 31 25.53 -23.83 5.51
C VAL A 31 26.19 -24.35 6.78
N PHE A 32 25.59 -24.12 7.95
CA PHE A 32 26.14 -24.50 9.24
C PHE A 32 26.11 -26.01 9.50
N SER A 33 25.12 -26.74 8.99
CA SER A 33 25.14 -28.21 9.00
C SER A 33 26.31 -28.78 8.19
N SER A 34 26.70 -28.12 7.10
CA SER A 34 27.91 -28.49 6.33
C SER A 34 29.20 -28.30 7.14
N PHE A 35 29.19 -27.44 8.16
CA PHE A 35 30.29 -27.23 9.11
C PHE A 35 30.13 -28.01 10.43
N ASN A 36 29.27 -29.05 10.47
CA ASN A 36 28.94 -29.85 11.66
C ASN A 36 28.40 -29.04 12.87
N ASN A 37 27.78 -27.89 12.60
CA ASN A 37 27.20 -27.03 13.64
C ASN A 37 25.67 -26.95 13.49
N TYR A 38 24.95 -27.51 14.45
CA TYR A 38 23.48 -27.62 14.43
C TYR A 38 22.76 -26.52 15.21
N THR A 39 23.40 -25.36 15.39
CA THR A 39 22.79 -24.21 16.08
C THR A 39 21.51 -23.72 15.38
N PHE A 40 21.34 -23.99 14.08
CA PHE A 40 20.17 -23.60 13.29
C PHE A 40 19.35 -24.83 12.86
N TYR A 41 18.05 -24.85 13.17
CA TYR A 41 17.12 -25.89 12.76
C TYR A 41 16.40 -25.49 11.45
N GLN A 42 16.14 -26.48 10.59
CA GLN A 42 15.35 -26.25 9.38
C GLN A 42 13.86 -26.06 9.72
N THR A 43 13.25 -25.10 9.05
CA THR A 43 11.84 -24.70 9.22
C THR A 43 11.09 -24.81 7.90
N ASP A 44 9.84 -25.25 7.92
CA ASP A 44 9.04 -25.32 6.68
C ASP A 44 8.73 -23.92 6.12
N ALA A 45 9.49 -23.50 5.12
CA ALA A 45 9.28 -22.26 4.37
C ALA A 45 8.23 -22.48 3.25
N THR A 46 6.98 -22.73 3.62
CA THR A 46 5.89 -22.89 2.64
C THR A 46 5.30 -21.54 2.23
N ILE A 47 5.50 -21.13 0.98
CA ILE A 47 4.80 -19.98 0.41
C ILE A 47 3.34 -20.37 0.15
N ARG A 48 2.41 -19.83 0.95
CA ARG A 48 0.96 -20.16 0.87
C ARG A 48 0.32 -19.73 -0.45
N SER A 49 0.72 -18.57 -0.98
CA SER A 49 0.19 -18.01 -2.23
C SER A 49 1.25 -17.12 -2.89
N LEU A 50 1.65 -17.48 -4.11
CA LEU A 50 2.59 -16.70 -4.93
C LEU A 50 2.04 -15.30 -5.21
N PHE A 51 0.73 -15.19 -5.47
CA PHE A 51 0.06 -13.92 -5.72
C PHE A 51 0.24 -12.94 -4.55
N SER A 52 0.10 -13.43 -3.32
CA SER A 52 0.21 -12.59 -2.12
C SER A 52 1.65 -12.18 -1.82
N PHE A 53 2.60 -13.02 -2.19
CA PHE A 53 4.03 -12.74 -2.06
C PHE A 53 4.46 -11.65 -3.05
N PHE A 54 4.18 -11.84 -4.35
CA PHE A 54 4.50 -10.84 -5.38
C PHE A 54 3.73 -9.53 -5.16
N GLY A 55 2.45 -9.60 -4.80
CA GLY A 55 1.67 -8.40 -4.45
C GLY A 55 2.28 -7.62 -3.29
N GLY A 56 2.79 -8.31 -2.25
CA GLY A 56 3.50 -7.70 -1.14
C GLY A 56 4.80 -7.01 -1.55
N ILE A 57 5.61 -7.67 -2.39
CA ILE A 57 6.87 -7.10 -2.91
C ILE A 57 6.61 -5.85 -3.76
N VAL A 58 5.66 -5.93 -4.69
CA VAL A 58 5.31 -4.79 -5.56
C VAL A 58 4.85 -3.60 -4.73
N MET A 59 4.00 -3.82 -3.71
CA MET A 59 3.58 -2.75 -2.81
C MET A 59 4.74 -2.20 -1.98
N PHE A 60 5.64 -3.05 -1.46
CA PHE A 60 6.81 -2.60 -0.71
C PHE A 60 7.75 -1.73 -1.57
N LEU A 61 8.05 -2.17 -2.80
CA LEU A 61 8.88 -1.42 -3.73
C LEU A 61 8.22 -0.10 -4.15
N LEU A 62 6.91 -0.11 -4.40
CA LEU A 62 6.15 1.09 -4.75
C LEU A 62 6.16 2.12 -3.61
N VAL A 63 5.86 1.69 -2.39
CA VAL A 63 5.87 2.55 -1.20
C VAL A 63 7.29 3.04 -0.91
N GLY A 64 8.30 2.18 -1.00
CA GLY A 64 9.71 2.53 -0.81
C GLY A 64 10.21 3.54 -1.83
N TYR A 65 9.86 3.37 -3.11
CA TYR A 65 10.20 4.30 -4.18
C TYR A 65 9.55 5.68 -3.96
N LEU A 66 8.26 5.71 -3.64
CA LEU A 66 7.54 6.95 -3.36
C LEU A 66 8.09 7.66 -2.11
N ALA A 67 8.43 6.89 -1.07
CA ALA A 67 9.04 7.41 0.14
C ALA A 67 10.43 8.00 -0.11
N TRP A 68 11.24 7.34 -0.94
CA TRP A 68 12.56 7.82 -1.30
C TRP A 68 12.50 9.11 -2.13
N LYS A 69 11.61 9.19 -3.12
CA LYS A 69 11.55 10.33 -4.04
C LYS A 69 10.80 11.53 -3.48
N TYR A 70 9.75 11.30 -2.69
CA TYR A 70 8.82 12.37 -2.30
C TYR A 70 8.45 12.36 -0.80
N GLY A 71 9.15 11.57 0.04
CA GLY A 71 8.92 11.53 1.47
C GLY A 71 7.54 10.98 1.85
N ARG A 72 6.70 11.80 2.49
CA ARG A 72 5.38 11.37 3.00
C ARG A 72 4.25 11.39 1.96
N THR A 73 4.53 11.32 0.66
CA THR A 73 3.47 11.37 -0.37
C THR A 73 2.45 10.25 -0.26
N TRP A 74 2.89 9.02 0.05
CA TRP A 74 1.96 7.91 0.29
C TRP A 74 0.90 8.30 1.33
N CYS A 75 1.35 8.92 2.42
CA CYS A 75 0.49 9.37 3.50
C CYS A 75 -0.23 10.69 3.24
N ASN A 76 0.03 11.41 2.15
CA ASN A 76 -0.63 12.68 1.85
C ASN A 76 -1.60 12.58 0.65
N THR A 77 -1.36 11.67 -0.29
CA THR A 77 -2.12 11.58 -1.55
C THR A 77 -2.78 10.23 -1.78
N ILE A 78 -2.17 9.13 -1.32
CA ILE A 78 -2.64 7.77 -1.62
C ILE A 78 -3.46 7.21 -0.45
N CYS A 79 -3.02 7.45 0.78
CA CYS A 79 -3.73 7.00 1.97
C CYS A 79 -4.99 7.85 2.20
N PRO A 80 -6.19 7.24 2.31
CA PRO A 80 -7.44 7.98 2.49
C PRO A 80 -7.43 8.83 3.77
N VAL A 81 -6.88 8.30 4.86
CA VAL A 81 -6.69 9.04 6.14
C VAL A 81 -5.79 10.25 5.93
N GLY A 82 -4.73 10.03 5.16
CA GLY A 82 -3.76 11.05 4.76
C GLY A 82 -4.35 12.21 4.00
N THR A 83 -5.14 11.90 2.97
CA THR A 83 -5.82 12.88 2.13
C THR A 83 -6.82 13.71 2.94
N VAL A 84 -7.54 13.09 3.88
CA VAL A 84 -8.46 13.80 4.78
C VAL A 84 -7.69 14.76 5.69
N LEU A 85 -6.60 14.31 6.32
CA LEU A 85 -5.76 15.18 7.15
C LEU A 85 -5.13 16.33 6.35
N GLY A 86 -4.65 16.06 5.13
CA GLY A 86 -4.12 17.09 4.23
C GLY A 86 -5.18 18.13 3.82
N PHE A 87 -6.43 17.69 3.61
CA PHE A 87 -7.54 18.59 3.32
C PHE A 87 -7.90 19.47 4.52
N ILE A 88 -7.94 18.90 5.73
CA ILE A 88 -8.16 19.66 6.97
C ILE A 88 -7.04 20.69 7.16
N SER A 89 -5.79 20.30 6.94
CA SER A 89 -4.62 21.20 7.03
C SER A 89 -4.68 22.34 6.00
N LYS A 90 -5.13 22.08 4.76
CA LYS A 90 -5.34 23.13 3.75
C LYS A 90 -6.35 24.19 4.21
N CYS A 91 -7.38 23.76 4.94
CA CYS A 91 -8.41 24.62 5.52
C CYS A 91 -8.02 25.23 6.88
N SER A 92 -6.81 24.95 7.39
CA SER A 92 -6.32 25.54 8.64
C SER A 92 -6.30 27.06 8.58
N LEU A 93 -6.84 27.70 9.62
CA LEU A 93 -6.86 29.16 9.77
C LEU A 93 -5.47 29.73 10.03
N PHE A 94 -4.50 28.93 10.46
CA PHE A 94 -3.14 29.36 10.75
C PHE A 94 -2.17 28.62 9.84
N LYS A 95 -1.25 29.37 9.21
CA LYS A 95 -0.35 28.85 8.18
C LYS A 95 1.06 29.34 8.41
N ILE A 96 2.03 28.49 8.05
CA ILE A 96 3.45 28.85 8.04
C ILE A 96 3.72 29.73 6.81
N ARG A 97 4.38 30.87 7.01
CA ARG A 97 4.74 31.84 5.95
C ARG A 97 6.26 32.05 5.94
N ILE A 98 6.81 32.34 4.76
CA ILE A 98 8.22 32.67 4.58
C ILE A 98 8.32 34.17 4.32
N ASP A 99 9.04 34.89 5.20
CA ASP A 99 9.40 36.29 5.00
C ASP A 99 10.52 36.39 3.97
N ALA A 100 10.18 36.81 2.74
CA ALA A 100 11.16 36.96 1.65
C ALA A 100 12.34 37.90 1.99
N ASN A 101 12.10 38.88 2.87
CA ASN A 101 13.13 39.84 3.29
C ASN A 101 14.18 39.24 4.24
N LYS A 102 13.81 38.23 5.04
CA LYS A 102 14.71 37.58 6.00
C LYS A 102 15.31 36.28 5.45
N CYS A 103 14.65 35.68 4.47
CA CYS A 103 15.06 34.42 3.87
C CYS A 103 16.26 34.61 2.92
N ASN A 104 17.32 33.83 3.14
CA ASN A 104 18.49 33.77 2.26
C ASN A 104 18.53 32.52 1.37
N LYS A 105 17.41 31.81 1.24
CA LYS A 105 17.28 30.61 0.41
C LYS A 105 18.35 29.53 0.72
N CYS A 106 18.68 29.35 2.00
CA CYS A 106 19.67 28.37 2.46
C CYS A 106 19.25 26.89 2.37
N GLU A 107 18.04 26.60 1.87
CA GLU A 107 17.48 25.24 1.67
C GLU A 107 17.35 24.34 2.92
N LEU A 108 17.79 24.79 4.09
CA LEU A 108 17.72 24.03 5.35
C LEU A 108 16.28 23.64 5.73
N CYS A 109 15.32 24.54 5.54
CA CYS A 109 13.91 24.26 5.82
C CYS A 109 13.31 23.26 4.83
N ALA A 110 13.77 23.23 3.57
CA ALA A 110 13.33 22.25 2.58
C ALA A 110 13.87 20.85 2.92
N GLY A 111 15.12 20.74 3.38
CA GLY A 111 15.71 19.47 3.85
C GLY A 111 15.03 18.91 5.12
N ALA A 112 14.63 19.78 6.05
CA ALA A 112 13.91 19.38 7.26
C ALA A 112 12.44 19.00 7.00
N CYS A 113 11.88 19.39 5.85
CA CYS A 113 10.49 19.16 5.50
C CYS A 113 10.25 17.70 5.06
N LYS A 114 9.74 16.86 5.97
CA LYS A 114 9.39 15.45 5.70
C LYS A 114 8.30 15.27 4.62
N ALA A 115 7.51 16.33 4.35
CA ALA A 115 6.47 16.33 3.31
C ALA A 115 6.95 16.91 1.96
N ALA A 116 8.20 17.36 1.87
CA ALA A 116 8.77 18.01 0.69
C ALA A 116 7.86 19.09 0.07
N CYS A 117 7.24 19.91 0.94
CA CYS A 117 6.26 20.93 0.54
C CYS A 117 6.83 22.35 0.44
N ILE A 118 8.11 22.56 0.78
CA ILE A 118 8.78 23.86 0.78
C ILE A 118 9.69 23.97 -0.44
N ASN A 119 9.44 24.94 -1.31
CA ASN A 119 10.34 25.31 -2.40
C ASN A 119 11.16 26.55 -1.99
N SER A 120 12.43 26.34 -1.65
CA SER A 120 13.31 27.43 -1.18
C SER A 120 13.71 28.40 -2.29
N LYS A 121 13.68 27.99 -3.57
CA LYS A 121 14.07 28.85 -4.70
C LYS A 121 13.02 29.92 -4.97
N GLU A 122 11.76 29.50 -4.93
CA GLU A 122 10.58 30.35 -5.12
C GLU A 122 10.09 30.98 -3.81
N GLY A 123 10.49 30.46 -2.66
CA GLY A 123 10.00 30.92 -1.34
C GLY A 123 8.54 30.55 -1.09
N THR A 124 8.04 29.50 -1.75
CA THR A 124 6.64 29.06 -1.72
C THR A 124 6.47 27.80 -0.88
N ILE A 125 5.33 27.70 -0.20
CA ILE A 125 4.93 26.51 0.57
C ILE A 125 3.64 25.96 -0.03
N ASP A 126 3.65 24.67 -0.33
CA ASP A 126 2.47 23.94 -0.78
C ASP A 126 1.66 23.45 0.42
N TYR A 127 0.61 24.20 0.77
CA TYR A 127 -0.28 23.90 1.89
C TYR A 127 -1.12 22.63 1.68
N SER A 128 -1.23 22.10 0.46
CA SER A 128 -1.98 20.84 0.24
C SER A 128 -1.28 19.62 0.84
N ARG A 129 0.05 19.70 0.97
CA ARG A 129 0.91 18.64 1.52
C ARG A 129 1.48 18.98 2.89
N CYS A 130 1.39 20.24 3.32
CA CYS A 130 1.81 20.64 4.65
C CYS A 130 0.86 20.05 5.69
N VAL A 131 1.42 19.46 6.75
CA VAL A 131 0.66 18.93 7.92
C VAL A 131 0.96 19.72 9.19
N ASP A 132 1.51 20.94 9.03
CA ASP A 132 1.87 21.86 10.11
C ASP A 132 2.65 21.22 11.28
N CYS A 133 3.68 20.43 10.93
CA CYS A 133 4.54 19.74 11.90
C CYS A 133 5.62 20.63 12.56
N TYR A 134 5.74 21.90 12.16
CA TYR A 134 6.66 22.91 12.71
C TYR A 134 8.18 22.64 12.66
N ASN A 135 8.64 21.49 12.20
CA ASN A 135 10.08 21.18 12.06
C ASN A 135 10.89 22.25 11.29
N CYS A 136 10.26 22.96 10.35
CA CYS A 136 10.93 24.02 9.59
C CYS A 136 11.20 25.29 10.40
N LEU A 137 10.41 25.57 11.45
CA LEU A 137 10.61 26.72 12.34
C LEU A 137 11.86 26.51 13.21
N GLU A 138 12.05 25.29 13.73
CA GLU A 138 13.19 24.95 14.59
C GLU A 138 14.54 25.06 13.87
N VAL A 139 14.58 24.69 12.59
CA VAL A 139 15.83 24.68 11.80
C VAL A 139 16.20 26.08 11.26
N CYS A 140 15.26 27.03 11.26
CA CYS A 140 15.49 28.35 10.68
C CYS A 140 16.30 29.27 11.60
N LYS A 141 17.63 29.31 11.39
CA LYS A 141 18.53 30.21 12.14
C LYS A 141 18.24 31.70 11.99
N ARG A 142 17.52 32.11 10.93
CA ARG A 142 17.20 33.53 10.65
C ARG A 142 15.80 33.95 11.09
N GLY A 143 15.00 33.04 11.63
CA GLY A 143 13.61 33.35 12.00
C GLY A 143 12.78 33.88 10.82
N ALA A 144 13.07 33.41 9.60
CA ALA A 144 12.37 33.83 8.39
C ALA A 144 11.03 33.11 8.19
N LEU A 145 10.76 32.07 8.99
CA LEU A 145 9.47 31.38 9.00
C LEU A 145 8.64 31.87 10.18
N SER A 146 7.39 32.26 9.92
CA SER A 146 6.44 32.69 10.93
C SER A 146 5.15 31.88 10.84
N TYR A 147 4.51 31.64 11.98
CA TYR A 147 3.18 31.04 12.06
C TYR A 147 2.16 32.16 12.29
N SER A 148 1.31 32.43 11.31
CA SER A 148 0.36 33.54 11.37
C SER A 148 -1.03 33.13 10.89
N PRO A 149 -2.10 33.77 11.39
CA PRO A 149 -3.44 33.53 10.88
C PRO A 149 -3.50 33.92 9.39
N SER A 150 -4.18 33.10 8.59
CA SER A 150 -4.40 33.28 7.16
C SER A 150 -5.15 34.58 6.83
N CYS A 151 -5.68 35.28 7.84
CA CYS A 151 -6.38 36.55 7.72
C CYS A 151 -5.50 37.79 8.04
N GLY A 152 -4.18 37.64 8.20
CA GLY A 152 -3.26 38.76 8.33
C GLY A 152 -2.89 39.37 6.97
N LYS A 153 -3.43 40.56 6.65
CA LYS A 153 -3.00 41.37 5.50
C LYS A 153 -1.53 41.82 5.65
N GLN A 154 -0.73 41.67 4.60
CA GLN A 154 -0.07 42.76 3.84
C GLN A 154 0.79 42.16 2.70
N SER A 155 0.50 42.49 1.45
CA SER A 155 1.07 43.63 0.68
C SER A 155 2.45 43.33 0.09
N LYS A 156 2.50 42.85 -1.16
CA LYS A 156 3.07 43.55 -2.34
C LYS A 156 3.27 42.63 -3.55
N THR A 157 2.73 43.09 -4.68
CA THR A 157 3.11 42.81 -6.08
C THR A 157 3.11 41.36 -6.54
N VAL A 158 1.92 40.84 -6.84
CA VAL A 158 1.77 39.93 -7.98
C VAL A 158 1.83 40.82 -9.22
N LYS A 159 2.92 40.72 -9.99
CA LYS A 159 2.87 41.14 -11.40
C LYS A 159 1.80 40.27 -12.05
N GLU A 160 0.72 40.89 -12.50
CA GLU A 160 -0.20 40.28 -13.46
C GLU A 160 0.60 39.90 -14.70
N GLU A 161 0.99 38.63 -14.78
CA GLU A 161 1.38 38.03 -16.02
C GLU A 161 0.09 37.65 -16.75
N LYS A 162 -0.27 38.47 -17.75
CA LYS A 162 -1.36 38.21 -18.68
C LYS A 162 -1.18 36.81 -19.28
N GLN A 163 -2.02 35.87 -18.87
CA GLN A 163 -2.28 34.64 -19.61
C GLN A 163 -2.95 35.04 -20.93
N VAL A 164 -2.15 35.28 -21.96
CA VAL A 164 -2.62 35.23 -23.34
C VAL A 164 -3.12 33.81 -23.55
N THR A 165 -4.44 33.68 -23.66
CA THR A 165 -5.10 32.45 -24.04
C THR A 165 -4.70 32.18 -25.49
N ASP A 166 -3.63 31.40 -25.68
CA ASP A 166 -3.27 30.84 -26.98
C ASP A 166 -4.33 29.80 -27.35
N LYS A 167 -5.30 30.28 -28.12
CA LYS A 167 -6.42 29.54 -28.71
C LYS A 167 -5.95 28.66 -29.88
N SER A 168 -4.83 27.93 -29.70
CA SER A 168 -4.25 27.07 -30.74
C SER A 168 -3.62 25.77 -30.22
N LYS A 169 -3.89 25.36 -28.97
CA LYS A 169 -3.44 24.04 -28.44
C LYS A 169 -4.58 23.12 -27.96
N ARG A 170 -5.84 23.47 -28.26
CA ARG A 170 -7.03 22.62 -28.03
C ARG A 170 -7.43 21.75 -29.24
N GLN A 171 -6.52 21.55 -30.20
CA GLN A 171 -6.79 20.74 -31.40
C GLN A 171 -5.90 19.50 -31.52
N PHE A 172 -5.20 19.09 -30.45
CA PHE A 172 -4.36 17.88 -30.46
C PHE A 172 -4.88 16.72 -29.60
N LEU A 173 -6.00 16.90 -28.88
CA LEU A 173 -6.65 15.84 -28.09
C LEU A 173 -7.93 15.29 -28.73
N LEU A 174 -8.27 15.73 -29.95
CA LEU A 174 -9.47 15.28 -30.68
C LEU A 174 -9.14 14.52 -31.98
N SER A 175 -7.87 14.31 -32.33
CA SER A 175 -7.43 13.53 -33.49
C SER A 175 -6.81 12.16 -33.12
N GLY A 176 -6.83 11.77 -31.85
CA GLY A 176 -6.33 10.47 -31.37
C GLY A 176 -7.39 9.37 -31.22
N LEU A 177 -8.55 9.52 -31.86
CA LEU A 177 -9.70 8.62 -31.70
C LEU A 177 -10.09 7.87 -32.99
N THR A 178 -9.29 7.93 -34.07
CA THR A 178 -9.64 7.28 -35.35
C THR A 178 -8.57 6.37 -35.96
N THR A 179 -7.51 6.00 -35.23
CA THR A 179 -6.54 4.96 -35.68
C THR A 179 -6.21 3.96 -34.57
N GLY A 180 -7.25 3.32 -34.02
CA GLY A 180 -7.12 2.27 -33.01
C GLY A 180 -8.05 1.06 -33.19
N LEU A 181 -8.77 0.97 -34.31
CA LEU A 181 -9.55 -0.22 -34.69
C LEU A 181 -8.95 -0.84 -35.96
N ALA A 182 -7.85 -1.58 -35.82
CA ALA A 182 -7.44 -2.64 -36.76
C ALA A 182 -6.14 -3.33 -36.27
N ALA A 183 -6.14 -3.94 -35.08
CA ALA A 183 -5.04 -4.84 -34.68
C ALA A 183 -5.42 -5.83 -33.55
N ALA A 184 -6.66 -6.32 -33.51
CA ALA A 184 -7.10 -7.29 -32.48
C ALA A 184 -7.75 -8.56 -33.07
N THR A 185 -7.34 -9.00 -34.26
CA THR A 185 -7.77 -10.29 -34.82
C THR A 185 -6.58 -11.06 -35.40
N ALA A 186 -5.68 -11.53 -34.54
CA ALA A 186 -4.81 -12.68 -34.83
C ALA A 186 -4.10 -13.15 -33.55
N VAL A 187 -4.82 -13.82 -32.65
CA VAL A 187 -4.15 -14.75 -31.73
C VAL A 187 -4.16 -16.12 -32.41
N PRO A 188 -3.00 -16.72 -32.73
CA PRO A 188 -2.95 -18.08 -33.24
C PRO A 188 -3.47 -19.04 -32.15
N LYS A 189 -4.59 -19.70 -32.47
CA LYS A 189 -5.07 -20.91 -31.80
C LYS A 189 -4.05 -22.03 -32.02
N ALA A 190 -2.96 -22.08 -31.25
CA ALA A 190 -1.98 -23.15 -31.38
C ALA A 190 -1.12 -23.37 -30.13
N VAL A 191 -1.68 -23.37 -28.92
CA VAL A 191 -1.16 -24.17 -27.78
C VAL A 191 -2.35 -24.60 -26.92
N ALA A 192 -3.27 -25.32 -27.53
CA ALA A 192 -4.13 -26.24 -26.81
C ALA A 192 -3.53 -27.63 -27.02
N GLN A 193 -3.52 -28.44 -25.95
CA GLN A 193 -3.01 -29.82 -25.87
C GLN A 193 -1.52 -29.97 -25.54
N LYS A 194 -1.24 -29.99 -24.22
CA LYS A 194 -0.52 -31.10 -23.58
C LYS A 194 -0.63 -30.94 -22.06
N GLY A 195 -1.69 -31.51 -21.51
CA GLY A 195 -1.87 -31.73 -20.07
C GLY A 195 -2.47 -33.11 -19.91
N VAL A 196 -1.68 -34.01 -19.34
CA VAL A 196 -1.87 -35.45 -19.19
C VAL A 196 -3.25 -35.78 -18.61
N GLN A 197 -3.96 -36.70 -19.24
CA GLN A 197 -5.16 -37.29 -18.66
C GLN A 197 -4.75 -38.16 -17.47
N MET A 198 -5.20 -37.78 -16.28
CA MET A 198 -5.41 -38.73 -15.19
C MET A 198 -6.90 -38.83 -14.91
N SER A 199 -7.35 -40.05 -15.12
CA SER A 199 -8.69 -40.59 -15.01
C SER A 199 -9.26 -40.50 -13.59
N GLY A 200 -10.52 -40.08 -13.52
CA GLY A 200 -11.38 -40.16 -12.35
C GLY A 200 -12.52 -39.19 -12.54
N ALA A 201 -13.74 -39.69 -12.78
CA ALA A 201 -14.95 -38.87 -12.83
C ALA A 201 -15.25 -38.32 -11.43
N GLN A 202 -14.49 -37.29 -11.02
CA GLN A 202 -14.81 -36.46 -9.88
C GLN A 202 -15.94 -35.54 -10.34
N VAL A 203 -17.16 -35.79 -9.85
CA VAL A 203 -18.27 -34.84 -10.01
C VAL A 203 -17.85 -33.58 -9.27
N ALA A 204 -17.30 -32.60 -10.00
CA ALA A 204 -16.85 -31.35 -9.43
C ALA A 204 -18.09 -30.59 -8.91
N TYR A 205 -18.33 -30.70 -7.60
CA TYR A 205 -19.36 -29.89 -6.95
C TYR A 205 -18.98 -28.42 -7.12
N LYS A 206 -19.85 -27.64 -7.75
CA LYS A 206 -19.59 -26.22 -7.98
C LYS A 206 -19.86 -25.48 -6.68
N VAL A 207 -18.79 -25.12 -5.97
CA VAL A 207 -18.86 -24.34 -4.73
C VAL A 207 -19.52 -22.99 -5.04
N LYS A 208 -20.77 -22.79 -4.60
CA LYS A 208 -21.50 -21.52 -4.83
C LYS A 208 -21.03 -20.40 -3.90
N HIS A 209 -20.54 -20.75 -2.72
CA HIS A 209 -20.08 -19.81 -1.71
C HIS A 209 -18.75 -20.27 -1.14
N PRO A 210 -17.74 -19.37 -1.06
CA PRO A 210 -16.45 -19.72 -0.50
C PRO A 210 -16.56 -20.05 0.98
N VAL A 211 -15.73 -20.98 1.44
CA VAL A 211 -15.74 -21.39 2.85
C VAL A 211 -15.09 -20.30 3.69
N MET A 212 -15.88 -19.73 4.60
CA MET A 212 -15.41 -18.65 5.48
C MET A 212 -14.51 -19.19 6.59
N PRO A 213 -13.57 -18.38 7.12
CA PRO A 213 -12.82 -18.74 8.30
C PRO A 213 -13.77 -18.99 9.49
N PRO A 214 -13.41 -19.90 10.42
CA PRO A 214 -14.18 -20.10 11.65
C PRO A 214 -14.30 -18.77 12.41
N GLY A 215 -15.45 -18.50 13.01
CA GLY A 215 -15.71 -17.24 13.72
C GLY A 215 -16.16 -16.06 12.83
N ALA A 216 -16.19 -16.22 11.50
CA ALA A 216 -16.76 -15.20 10.62
C ALA A 216 -18.30 -15.32 10.56
N VAL A 217 -18.99 -14.24 10.94
CA VAL A 217 -20.46 -14.19 11.01
C VAL A 217 -21.12 -14.28 9.62
N SER A 218 -20.64 -13.48 8.67
CA SER A 218 -21.15 -13.49 7.29
C SER A 218 -20.12 -12.92 6.32
N ILE A 219 -20.27 -13.20 5.02
CA ILE A 219 -19.41 -12.64 3.98
C ILE A 219 -19.45 -11.11 4.01
N LYS A 220 -20.64 -10.52 4.20
CA LYS A 220 -20.82 -9.06 4.26
C LYS A 220 -20.10 -8.45 5.47
N HIS A 221 -20.21 -9.09 6.64
CA HIS A 221 -19.52 -8.65 7.85
C HIS A 221 -18.00 -8.73 7.68
N LEU A 222 -17.51 -9.87 7.19
CA LEU A 222 -16.09 -10.06 6.91
C LEU A 222 -15.58 -9.01 5.91
N GLN A 223 -16.33 -8.75 4.83
CA GLN A 223 -15.96 -7.77 3.81
C GLN A 223 -15.91 -6.33 4.33
N ALA A 224 -16.83 -5.97 5.23
CA ALA A 224 -16.90 -4.63 5.80
C ALA A 224 -15.78 -4.36 6.82
N HIS A 225 -15.44 -5.35 7.67
CA HIS A 225 -14.52 -5.16 8.79
C HIS A 225 -13.08 -5.63 8.50
N CYS A 226 -12.88 -6.60 7.62
CA CYS A 226 -11.56 -7.15 7.33
C CYS A 226 -10.73 -6.21 6.45
N THR A 227 -9.58 -5.79 6.97
CA THR A 227 -8.58 -5.01 6.22
C THR A 227 -7.57 -5.89 5.49
N SER A 228 -7.72 -7.21 5.45
CA SER A 228 -6.77 -8.11 4.79
C SER A 228 -5.32 -7.95 5.31
N CYS A 229 -5.14 -7.78 6.63
CA CYS A 229 -3.84 -7.62 7.27
C CYS A 229 -3.01 -8.92 7.35
N HIS A 230 -3.62 -10.07 7.03
CA HIS A 230 -3.03 -11.41 6.99
C HIS A 230 -2.48 -11.95 8.34
N LEU A 231 -2.79 -11.32 9.47
CA LEU A 231 -2.31 -11.79 10.77
C LEU A 231 -2.88 -13.16 11.13
N CYS A 232 -4.18 -13.39 10.91
CA CYS A 232 -4.83 -14.69 11.10
C CYS A 232 -4.24 -15.78 10.19
N ILE A 233 -3.91 -15.45 8.93
CA ILE A 233 -3.29 -16.36 7.97
C ILE A 233 -1.89 -16.77 8.44
N SER A 234 -1.14 -15.82 8.97
CA SER A 234 0.21 -16.06 9.49
C SER A 234 0.19 -16.92 10.76
N LYS A 235 -0.74 -16.67 11.67
CA LYS A 235 -0.81 -17.35 12.96
C LYS A 235 -1.54 -18.69 12.94
N CYS A 236 -2.22 -19.03 11.84
CA CYS A 236 -2.90 -20.30 11.67
C CYS A 236 -1.91 -21.49 11.75
N PRO A 237 -2.00 -22.35 12.78
CA PRO A 237 -1.07 -23.46 12.96
C PRO A 237 -1.28 -24.56 11.91
N SER A 238 -2.55 -24.87 11.63
CA SER A 238 -2.94 -25.88 10.64
C SER A 238 -2.90 -25.37 9.20
N LYS A 239 -2.52 -24.09 9.00
CA LYS A 239 -2.22 -23.56 7.67
C LYS A 239 -3.43 -23.63 6.70
N VAL A 240 -4.65 -23.76 7.23
CA VAL A 240 -5.93 -23.87 6.47
C VAL A 240 -6.38 -22.53 5.89
N LEU A 241 -5.98 -21.41 6.50
CA LEU A 241 -6.31 -20.09 6.00
C LEU A 241 -5.35 -19.68 4.87
N ARG A 242 -5.92 -19.19 3.77
CA ARG A 242 -5.16 -18.59 2.66
C ARG A 242 -5.78 -17.26 2.22
N PRO A 243 -5.00 -16.39 1.57
CA PRO A 243 -5.54 -15.18 0.97
C PRO A 243 -6.44 -15.56 -0.23
N ALA A 244 -7.65 -15.03 -0.25
CA ALA A 244 -8.56 -15.13 -1.38
C ALA A 244 -7.99 -14.36 -2.58
N PHE A 245 -8.13 -14.93 -3.77
CA PHE A 245 -7.87 -14.24 -5.02
C PHE A 245 -9.13 -13.58 -5.55
N MET A 246 -10.18 -14.35 -5.85
CA MET A 246 -11.45 -13.86 -6.43
C MET A 246 -12.68 -14.56 -5.86
N GLU A 247 -12.51 -15.39 -4.82
CA GLU A 247 -13.56 -16.19 -4.19
C GLU A 247 -14.69 -15.34 -3.60
N TYR A 248 -14.36 -14.19 -3.03
CA TYR A 248 -15.31 -13.21 -2.48
C TYR A 248 -15.69 -12.11 -3.49
N GLY A 249 -15.27 -12.24 -4.76
CA GLY A 249 -15.32 -11.18 -5.77
C GLY A 249 -14.26 -10.09 -5.58
N VAL A 250 -14.34 -9.03 -6.41
CA VAL A 250 -13.34 -7.94 -6.43
C VAL A 250 -13.24 -7.19 -5.10
N GLY A 251 -14.33 -7.13 -4.33
CA GLY A 251 -14.36 -6.48 -3.02
C GLY A 251 -13.66 -7.23 -1.89
N GLY A 252 -13.38 -8.53 -2.07
CA GLY A 252 -12.76 -9.38 -1.04
C GLY A 252 -11.40 -9.96 -1.42
N ILE A 253 -10.70 -9.33 -2.37
CA ILE A 253 -9.34 -9.74 -2.74
C ILE A 253 -8.43 -9.67 -1.51
N MET A 254 -7.60 -10.70 -1.31
CA MET A 254 -6.70 -10.88 -0.17
C MET A 254 -7.38 -11.10 1.19
N GLN A 255 -8.69 -11.24 1.26
CA GLN A 255 -9.36 -11.60 2.51
C GLN A 255 -9.11 -13.07 2.86
N PRO A 256 -9.08 -13.45 4.14
CA PRO A 256 -8.86 -14.84 4.53
C PRO A 256 -10.03 -15.72 4.07
N VAL A 257 -9.72 -16.78 3.33
CA VAL A 257 -10.64 -17.86 2.98
C VAL A 257 -10.10 -19.18 3.57
N ALA A 258 -10.99 -20.03 4.04
CA ALA A 258 -10.62 -21.35 4.53
C ALA A 258 -10.51 -22.33 3.35
N ASP A 259 -9.39 -23.05 3.28
CA ASP A 259 -9.11 -24.05 2.27
C ASP A 259 -8.61 -25.34 2.91
N PHE A 260 -9.41 -26.39 2.76
CA PHE A 260 -9.22 -27.68 3.39
C PHE A 260 -8.45 -28.69 2.53
N GLU A 261 -7.89 -28.28 1.38
CA GLU A 261 -7.09 -29.18 0.53
C GLU A 261 -5.80 -29.67 1.21
N LYS A 262 -5.22 -28.87 2.11
CA LYS A 262 -3.89 -29.12 2.70
C LYS A 262 -3.89 -29.31 4.22
N GLY A 263 -5.06 -29.25 4.86
CA GLY A 263 -5.17 -29.32 6.31
C GLY A 263 -6.59 -29.08 6.81
N PHE A 264 -6.78 -29.15 8.13
CA PHE A 264 -8.08 -28.96 8.78
C PHE A 264 -8.01 -27.93 9.91
N CYS A 265 -9.15 -27.38 10.30
CA CYS A 265 -9.25 -26.53 11.47
C CYS A 265 -9.54 -27.41 12.70
N ASN A 266 -8.77 -27.26 13.78
CA ASN A 266 -9.09 -27.92 15.04
C ASN A 266 -10.25 -27.18 15.71
N TYR A 267 -11.19 -27.92 16.30
CA TYR A 267 -12.42 -27.37 16.89
C TYR A 267 -12.14 -26.47 18.09
N ASP A 268 -11.08 -26.75 18.85
CA ASP A 268 -10.69 -25.95 20.02
C ASP A 268 -9.79 -24.73 19.68
N CYS A 269 -9.52 -24.47 18.39
CA CYS A 269 -8.59 -23.43 17.98
C CYS A 269 -9.27 -22.07 17.78
N THR A 270 -8.97 -21.10 18.65
CA THR A 270 -9.49 -19.70 18.62
C THR A 270 -8.48 -18.66 18.13
N VAL A 271 -7.27 -19.09 17.78
CA VAL A 271 -6.12 -18.20 17.49
C VAL A 271 -6.44 -17.14 16.43
N CYS A 272 -7.23 -17.46 15.41
CA CYS A 272 -7.55 -16.50 14.35
C CYS A 272 -8.47 -15.35 14.81
N GLY A 273 -9.35 -15.59 15.78
CA GLY A 273 -10.20 -14.58 16.41
C GLY A 273 -9.40 -13.69 17.35
N GLU A 274 -8.57 -14.29 18.20
CA GLU A 274 -7.72 -13.57 19.17
C GLU A 274 -6.74 -12.59 18.53
N VAL A 275 -6.21 -12.92 17.35
CA VAL A 275 -5.27 -12.05 16.64
C VAL A 275 -5.96 -11.04 15.73
N CYS A 276 -7.29 -11.05 15.60
CA CYS A 276 -8.00 -10.16 14.71
C CYS A 276 -8.17 -8.76 15.33
N PRO A 277 -7.46 -7.71 14.86
CA PRO A 277 -7.53 -6.40 15.49
C PRO A 277 -8.88 -5.71 15.30
N ASN A 278 -9.59 -6.04 14.22
CA ASN A 278 -10.84 -5.39 13.83
C ASN A 278 -12.09 -6.18 14.26
N GLY A 279 -11.92 -7.34 14.91
CA GLY A 279 -13.05 -8.23 15.23
C GLY A 279 -13.81 -8.71 14.00
N ALA A 280 -13.15 -8.84 12.84
CA ALA A 280 -13.78 -9.39 11.65
C ALA A 280 -14.03 -10.92 11.78
N ILE A 281 -13.28 -11.55 12.68
CA ILE A 281 -13.36 -12.95 13.10
C ILE A 281 -13.37 -12.93 14.63
N HIS A 282 -14.29 -13.66 15.26
CA HIS A 282 -14.42 -13.79 16.72
C HIS A 282 -13.95 -15.16 17.19
#